data_AF-A0A914NRY5-F1
#
_entry.id   AF-A0A914NRY5-F1
#
_cell.length_a   1.000
_cell.length_b   1.000
_cell.length_c   1.000
_cell.angle_alpha   90.00
_cell.angle_beta   90.00
_cell.angle_gamma   90.00
#
_symmetry.space_group_name_H-M   'P 1'
#
loop_
_entity.id
_entity.type
_entity.pdbx_description
1 polymer ?
#
loop_
_entity_poly.entity_id
_entity_poly.type
_entity_poly.pdbx_seq_one_letter_code
_entity_poly.pdbx_strand_id
1 'polypeptide(L)'
;MKQHFGCFQKIICYDLGGISEDKNMMEELNSVCELELRKYNWSIMPKDVHSPQTYAWKIYILSQVFSQYDTFMWMDTSINLEDKKYLDPIFEGIEKGKISEM
;
A
#
# COMPACT_ATOMS: atom_id res chain seq x y z
N MET A 1 -10.32 6.88 0.24
CA MET A 1 -8.89 7.24 0.14
C MET A 1 -8.62 8.71 0.49
N LYS A 2 -8.92 9.69 -0.40
CA LYS A 2 -8.65 11.12 -0.15
C LYS A 2 -9.20 11.69 1.16
N GLN A 3 -10.42 11.29 1.56
CA GLN A 3 -11.04 11.74 2.81
C GLN A 3 -10.40 11.17 4.09
N HIS A 4 -9.65 10.06 3.98
CA HIS A 4 -9.16 9.29 5.13
C HIS A 4 -7.65 9.44 5.33
N PHE A 5 -6.87 9.57 4.25
CA PHE A 5 -5.40 9.69 4.30
C PHE A 5 -4.89 11.10 4.02
N GLY A 6 -5.76 12.08 3.76
CA GLY A 6 -5.34 13.46 3.50
C GLY A 6 -4.33 13.60 2.35
N CYS A 7 -3.46 14.61 2.45
CA CYS A 7 -2.30 14.84 1.56
C CYS A 7 -0.96 14.73 2.30
N PHE A 8 -0.97 14.28 3.57
CA PHE A 8 0.23 14.28 4.41
C PHE A 8 0.97 12.94 4.38
N GLN A 9 0.30 11.87 3.94
CA GLN A 9 0.86 10.53 3.85
C GLN A 9 1.03 10.13 2.39
N LYS A 10 2.23 9.68 2.05
CA LYS A 10 2.49 9.03 0.76
C LYS A 10 1.84 7.65 0.75
N ILE A 11 1.04 7.37 -0.26
CA ILE A 11 0.40 6.07 -0.48
C ILE A 11 1.07 5.42 -1.67
N ILE A 12 1.54 4.18 -1.51
CA ILE A 12 2.06 3.38 -2.62
C ILE A 12 1.07 2.25 -2.87
N CYS A 13 0.40 2.29 -4.03
CA CYS A 13 -0.51 1.24 -4.47
C CYS A 13 0.18 0.39 -5.52
N TYR A 14 0.14 -0.94 -5.36
CA TYR A 14 0.66 -1.87 -6.36
C TYR A 14 -0.47 -2.44 -7.21
N ASP A 15 -0.42 -2.14 -8.52
CA ASP A 15 -1.26 -2.79 -9.53
C ASP A 15 -0.71 -4.19 -9.82
N LEU A 16 -1.44 -5.20 -9.35
CA LEU A 16 -1.16 -6.62 -9.58
C LEU A 16 -1.67 -7.10 -10.94
N GLY A 17 -2.42 -6.27 -11.67
CA GLY A 17 -2.98 -6.57 -12.99
C GLY A 17 -4.33 -5.86 -13.17
N GLY A 18 -4.48 -5.17 -14.30
CA GLY A 18 -5.75 -4.60 -14.78
C GLY A 18 -6.10 -3.20 -14.27
N ILE A 19 -5.57 -2.72 -13.14
CA ILE A 19 -5.94 -1.39 -12.61
C ILE A 19 -5.45 -0.28 -13.54
N SER A 20 -4.19 -0.36 -13.99
CA SER A 20 -3.61 0.62 -14.91
C SER A 20 -4.25 0.66 -16.30
N GLU A 21 -5.07 -0.34 -16.62
CA GLU A 21 -5.74 -0.50 -17.91
C GLU A 21 -7.21 -0.01 -17.85
N ASP A 22 -7.78 0.15 -16.64
CA ASP A 22 -9.13 0.66 -16.42
C ASP A 22 -9.11 2.18 -16.25
N LYS A 23 -9.68 2.90 -17.24
CA LYS A 23 -9.72 4.37 -17.25
C LYS A 23 -10.52 4.95 -16.10
N ASN A 24 -11.62 4.32 -15.70
CA ASN A 24 -12.48 4.83 -14.63
C ASN A 24 -11.77 4.68 -13.28
N MET A 25 -11.13 3.52 -13.04
CA MET A 25 -10.32 3.33 -11.84
C MET A 25 -9.15 4.30 -11.80
N MET A 26 -8.47 4.53 -12.93
CA MET A 26 -7.36 5.49 -12.98
C MET A 26 -7.81 6.93 -12.70
N GLU A 27 -8.99 7.35 -13.16
CA GLU A 27 -9.55 8.67 -12.83
C GLU A 27 -9.80 8.82 -11.32
N GLU A 28 -10.38 7.80 -10.69
CA GLU A 28 -10.60 7.78 -9.23
C GLU A 28 -9.27 7.82 -8.46
N LEU A 29 -8.30 7.00 -8.84
CA LEU A 29 -6.99 6.92 -8.18
C LEU A 29 -6.21 8.23 -8.34
N ASN A 30 -6.22 8.85 -9.52
CA ASN A 30 -5.55 10.13 -9.76
C ASN A 30 -6.16 11.28 -8.94
N SER A 31 -7.39 11.13 -8.44
CA SER A 31 -8.01 12.11 -7.55
C SER A 31 -7.48 12.06 -6.11
N VAL A 32 -6.79 10.95 -5.74
CA VAL A 32 -6.19 10.72 -4.43
C VAL A 32 -4.86 11.46 -4.32
N CYS A 33 -4.69 12.20 -3.24
CA CYS A 33 -3.47 12.97 -2.99
C CYS A 33 -2.30 12.05 -2.64
N GLU A 34 -1.10 12.38 -3.09
CA GLU A 34 0.15 11.66 -2.77
C GLU A 34 0.09 10.14 -3.01
N LEU A 35 -0.73 9.71 -3.99
CA LEU A 35 -0.82 8.32 -4.42
C LEU A 35 0.19 8.05 -5.54
N GLU A 36 1.09 7.11 -5.30
CA GLU A 36 1.97 6.52 -6.30
C GLU A 36 1.43 5.14 -6.70
N LEU A 37 0.99 4.99 -7.95
CA LEU A 37 0.63 3.70 -8.52
C LEU A 37 1.85 3.03 -9.16
N ARG A 38 2.17 1.81 -8.73
CA ARG A 38 3.27 0.98 -9.26
C ARG A 38 2.72 -0.29 -9.89
N LYS A 39 3.12 -0.61 -11.12
CA LYS A 39 2.77 -1.91 -11.73
C LYS A 39 3.72 -2.99 -11.23
N TYR A 40 3.19 -4.09 -10.71
CA TYR A 40 4.00 -5.20 -10.25
C TYR A 40 4.60 -5.95 -11.44
N ASN A 41 5.92 -6.08 -11.46
CA ASN A 41 6.61 -6.84 -12.50
C ASN A 41 6.58 -8.33 -12.17
N TRP A 42 5.57 -9.04 -12.69
CA TRP A 42 5.47 -10.48 -12.52
C TRP A 42 6.71 -11.25 -13.01
N SER A 43 7.46 -10.75 -14.01
CA SER A 43 8.60 -11.50 -14.57
C SER A 43 9.72 -11.83 -13.57
N ILE A 44 9.75 -11.19 -12.40
CA ILE A 44 10.71 -11.50 -11.33
C ILE A 44 10.36 -12.79 -10.55
N MET A 45 9.12 -13.25 -10.67
CA MET A 45 8.60 -14.40 -9.94
C MET A 45 8.75 -15.69 -10.76
N PRO A 46 9.05 -16.84 -10.12
CA PRO A 46 8.95 -18.14 -10.76
C PRO A 46 7.53 -18.37 -11.29
N LYS A 47 7.41 -19.09 -12.42
CA LYS A 47 6.12 -19.36 -13.07
C LYS A 47 5.13 -20.09 -12.16
N ASP A 48 5.63 -20.96 -11.29
CA ASP A 48 4.80 -21.76 -10.38
C ASP A 48 4.10 -20.90 -9.30
N VAL A 49 4.52 -19.64 -9.16
CA VAL A 49 3.92 -18.64 -8.25
C VAL A 49 3.44 -17.38 -8.99
N HIS A 50 3.26 -17.44 -10.31
CA HIS A 50 2.59 -16.42 -11.13
C HIS A 50 1.07 -16.43 -10.90
N SER A 51 0.67 -16.18 -9.67
CA SER A 51 -0.75 -16.10 -9.33
C SER A 51 -0.94 -15.10 -8.19
N PRO A 52 -1.86 -14.12 -8.34
CA PRO A 52 -2.27 -13.23 -7.26
C PRO A 52 -2.75 -13.98 -6.01
N GLN A 53 -3.32 -15.18 -6.17
CA GLN A 53 -3.88 -15.98 -5.10
C GLN A 53 -2.83 -16.75 -4.29
N THR A 54 -1.59 -16.85 -4.78
CA THR A 54 -0.50 -17.49 -4.02
C THR A 54 0.08 -16.57 -2.94
N TYR A 55 -0.19 -15.26 -3.03
CA TYR A 55 0.31 -14.21 -2.14
C TYR A 55 1.83 -14.13 -1.98
N ALA A 56 2.60 -14.95 -2.69
CA ALA A 56 4.06 -14.98 -2.63
C ALA A 56 4.67 -13.63 -3.04
N TRP A 57 3.99 -12.87 -3.90
CA TRP A 57 4.38 -11.53 -4.32
C TRP A 57 4.43 -10.50 -3.16
N LYS A 58 3.70 -10.71 -2.05
CA LYS A 58 3.66 -9.75 -0.92
C LYS A 58 5.06 -9.50 -0.36
N ILE A 59 5.86 -10.55 -0.14
CA ILE A 59 7.20 -10.40 0.44
C ILE A 59 8.16 -9.66 -0.48
N TYR A 60 8.00 -9.82 -1.81
CA TYR A 60 8.81 -9.09 -2.79
C TYR A 60 8.47 -7.62 -2.78
N ILE A 61 7.18 -7.26 -2.74
CA ILE A 61 6.77 -5.86 -2.61
C ILE A 61 7.33 -5.28 -1.31
N LEU A 62 7.16 -5.96 -0.18
CA LEU A 62 7.72 -5.52 1.11
C LEU A 62 9.23 -5.27 1.00
N SER A 63 9.99 -6.20 0.41
CA SER A 63 11.44 -6.04 0.25
C SER A 63 11.83 -4.83 -0.62
N GLN A 64 11.07 -4.54 -1.67
CA GLN A 64 11.29 -3.39 -2.55
C GLN A 64 10.95 -2.07 -1.88
N VAL A 65 9.94 -2.06 -1.00
CA VAL A 65 9.58 -0.87 -0.24
C VAL A 65 10.59 -0.64 0.89
N PHE A 66 11.03 -1.69 1.59
CA PHE A 66 12.08 -1.61 2.61
C PHE A 66 13.43 -1.11 2.07
N SER A 67 13.73 -1.29 0.78
CA SER A 67 14.95 -0.73 0.20
C SER A 67 14.88 0.78 -0.08
N GLN A 68 13.68 1.38 0.04
CA GLN A 68 13.40 2.79 -0.26
C GLN A 68 13.00 3.58 0.99
N TYR A 69 12.41 2.90 1.97
CA TYR A 69 11.81 3.51 3.16
C TYR A 69 12.18 2.71 4.41
N ASP A 70 12.67 3.41 5.43
CA ASP A 70 13.01 2.80 6.71
C ASP A 70 11.77 2.34 7.49
N THR A 71 10.65 3.05 7.31
CA THR A 71 9.39 2.80 8.00
C THR A 71 8.21 2.96 7.04
N PHE A 72 7.31 1.97 7.00
CA PHE A 72 6.05 2.05 6.27
C PHE A 72 5.01 1.13 6.90
N MET A 73 3.73 1.34 6.55
CA MET A 73 2.63 0.47 6.93
C MET A 73 2.15 -0.33 5.72
N TRP A 74 2.02 -1.64 5.87
CA TRP A 74 1.35 -2.48 4.88
C TRP A 74 -0.14 -2.57 5.21
N MET A 75 -0.99 -2.40 4.19
CA MET A 75 -2.44 -2.53 4.32
C MET A 75 -2.99 -3.35 3.15
N ASP A 76 -3.81 -4.35 3.45
CA ASP A 76 -4.57 -5.06 2.43
C ASP A 76 -5.72 -4.17 1.91
N THR A 77 -6.06 -4.29 0.62
CA THR A 77 -7.08 -3.46 -0.04
C THR A 77 -8.50 -3.66 0.51
N SER A 78 -8.75 -4.76 1.23
CA SER A 78 -10.01 -5.05 1.90
C SER A 78 -10.20 -4.30 3.21
N ILE A 79 -9.18 -3.59 3.71
CA ILE A 79 -9.28 -2.83 4.96
C ILE A 79 -10.09 -1.56 4.71
N ASN A 80 -11.13 -1.37 5.53
CA ASN A 80 -11.88 -0.12 5.60
C ASN A 80 -11.52 0.60 6.90
N LEU A 81 -11.17 1.89 6.80
CA LEU A 81 -10.88 2.73 7.96
C LEU A 81 -12.10 3.59 8.22
N GLU A 82 -12.85 3.28 9.27
CA GLU A 82 -14.12 3.98 9.57
C GLU A 82 -13.90 5.35 10.23
N ASP A 83 -12.78 5.53 10.93
CA ASP A 83 -12.39 6.79 11.58
C ASP A 83 -11.15 7.40 10.90
N LYS A 84 -11.20 8.71 10.67
CA LYS A 84 -10.08 9.51 10.13
C LYS A 84 -8.85 9.49 11.04
N LYS A 85 -9.05 9.29 12.34
CA LYS A 85 -7.98 9.26 13.34
C LYS A 85 -7.52 7.84 13.69
N TYR A 86 -8.01 6.83 12.99
CA TYR A 86 -7.70 5.43 13.31
C TYR A 86 -6.19 5.13 13.34
N LEU A 87 -5.43 5.79 12.48
CA LEU A 87 -3.98 5.59 12.37
C LEU A 87 -3.17 6.49 13.30
N ASP A 88 -3.76 7.53 13.90
CA ASP A 88 -3.04 8.50 14.74
C ASP A 88 -2.31 7.81 15.90
N PRO A 89 -2.92 6.88 16.67
CA PRO A 89 -2.21 6.18 17.75
C PRO A 89 -1.04 5.34 17.25
N ILE A 90 -1.15 4.77 16.04
CA ILE A 90 -0.09 3.96 15.43
C ILE A 90 1.07 4.87 15.03
N PHE A 91 0.78 6.00 14.39
CA PHE A 91 1.81 6.99 14.02
C PHE A 91 2.53 7.54 15.24
N GLU A 92 1.79 7.90 16.30
CA GLU A 92 2.40 8.33 17.55
C GLU A 92 3.28 7.26 18.20
N GLY A 93 2.87 5.99 18.15
CA GLY A 93 3.67 4.87 18.65
C GLY A 93 4.99 4.75 17.88
N ILE A 94 4.93 4.78 16.55
CA ILE A 94 6.09 4.72 15.67
C ILE A 94 7.06 5.89 15.96
N GLU A 95 6.56 7.13 16.05
CA GLU A 95 7.39 8.31 16.36
C GLU A 95 8.08 8.22 17.72
N LYS A 96 7.41 7.61 18.69
CA LYS A 96 7.93 7.39 20.05
C LYS A 96 8.82 6.14 20.16
N GLY A 97 9.02 5.39 19.06
CA GLY A 97 9.76 4.12 19.06
C GLY A 97 9.09 3.01 19.89
N LYS A 98 7.76 3.06 20.03
CA LYS A 98 6.95 2.09 20.79
C LYS A 98 6.10 1.27 19.82
N ILE A 99 6.24 -0.06 19.86
CA ILE A 99 5.49 -0.98 18.97
C ILE A 99 4.11 -1.36 19.55
N SER A 100 3.89 -1.17 20.85
CA SER A 100 2.57 -1.00 21.51
C SER A 100 2.79 -0.64 22.99
N GLU A 101 1.78 -0.07 23.65
CA GLU A 101 1.64 -0.23 25.11
C GLU A 101 1.07 -1.63 25.37
N MET A 102 1.94 -2.63 25.48
CA MET A 102 1.61 -3.83 26.25
C MET A 102 2.10 -3.63 27.67
#